data_AF-A0A553GVY4-F1
#
_entry.id   AF-A0A553GVY4-F1
#
_cell.length_a   1.000
_cell.length_b   1.000
_cell.length_c   1.000
_cell.angle_alpha   90.00
_cell.angle_beta   90.00
_cell.angle_gamma   90.00
#
_symmetry.space_group_name_H-M   'P 1'
#
loop_
_entity.id
_entity.type
_entity.pdbx_description
1 polymer ?
#
loop_
_entity_poly.entity_id
_entity_poly.type
_entity_poly.pdbx_seq_one_letter_code
_entity_poly.pdbx_strand_id
1 'polypeptide(L)'
;MKCISIFFVFLALFTQVMAGELFSPSILSGPIGHVNLSKDPNFVNYEYDLMYLVAYSEKNNQANNFCLVGYRWEDGKTRAVVHWREENLLFIWPGRDIAPEEYGKYSSSLLTTKSIDLNHNVVEREDQMAMSTYLRRDVEGTLDDCSRHGTQYELKPFTPPPENSDDDW
;
A
#
# COMPACT_ATOMS: atom_id res chain seq x y z
N MET A 1 12.09 71.64 -21.42
CA MET A 1 12.20 70.21 -21.82
C MET A 1 12.92 69.44 -20.72
N LYS A 2 12.22 68.54 -20.03
CA LYS A 2 12.79 67.43 -19.23
C LYS A 2 11.68 66.37 -19.13
N CYS A 3 11.83 65.28 -19.89
CA CYS A 3 10.93 64.13 -19.84
C CYS A 3 11.50 63.13 -18.83
N ILE A 4 10.71 62.78 -17.83
CA ILE A 4 11.03 61.78 -16.82
C ILE A 4 10.48 60.44 -17.35
N SER A 5 11.37 59.49 -17.64
CA SER A 5 11.00 58.11 -17.94
C SER A 5 10.82 57.34 -16.63
N ILE A 6 9.61 56.86 -16.37
CA ILE A 6 9.30 55.95 -15.26
C ILE A 6 9.36 54.52 -15.83
N PHE A 7 10.34 53.75 -15.37
CA PHE A 7 10.47 52.32 -15.65
C PHE A 7 9.56 51.55 -14.67
N PHE A 8 8.48 50.94 -15.17
CA PHE A 8 7.69 49.99 -14.39
C PHE A 8 8.37 48.62 -14.44
N VAL A 9 8.99 48.21 -13.33
CA VAL A 9 9.46 46.84 -13.12
C VAL A 9 8.28 46.03 -12.58
N PHE A 10 7.69 45.19 -13.43
CA PHE A 10 6.72 44.19 -13.01
C PHE A 10 7.45 43.04 -12.32
N LEU A 11 7.39 43.01 -10.98
CA LEU A 11 7.86 41.90 -10.17
C LEU A 11 6.82 40.77 -10.24
N ALA A 12 7.05 39.79 -11.11
CA ALA A 12 6.23 38.58 -11.17
C ALA A 12 6.50 37.72 -9.93
N LEU A 13 5.60 37.79 -8.94
CA LEU A 13 5.54 36.85 -7.84
C LEU A 13 5.11 35.47 -8.38
N PHE A 14 6.08 34.59 -8.59
CA PHE A 14 5.82 33.17 -8.75
C PHE A 14 5.35 32.61 -7.41
N THR A 15 4.04 32.52 -7.21
CA THR A 15 3.47 31.67 -6.16
C THR A 15 3.74 30.23 -6.56
N GLN A 16 4.77 29.61 -5.96
CA GLN A 16 4.91 28.16 -5.95
C GLN A 16 3.74 27.60 -5.14
N VAL A 17 2.63 27.29 -5.81
CA VAL A 17 1.66 26.34 -5.27
C VAL A 17 2.41 25.02 -5.16
N MET A 18 2.72 24.60 -3.94
CA MET A 18 3.14 23.23 -3.66
C MET A 18 1.95 22.35 -4.05
N ALA A 19 1.92 21.90 -5.30
CA ALA A 19 1.02 20.86 -5.72
C ALA A 19 1.47 19.59 -4.99
N GLY A 20 0.85 19.31 -3.84
CA GLY A 20 0.88 17.96 -3.30
C GLY A 20 0.42 16.99 -4.39
N GLU A 21 1.06 15.82 -4.48
CA GLU A 21 0.63 14.78 -5.42
C GLU A 21 -0.87 14.57 -5.24
N LEU A 22 -1.65 14.91 -6.26
CA LEU A 22 -3.08 14.67 -6.24
C LEU A 22 -3.27 13.16 -6.47
N PHE A 23 -3.58 12.44 -5.40
CA PHE A 23 -3.90 11.02 -5.51
C PHE A 23 -5.13 10.83 -6.39
N SER A 24 -5.07 9.83 -7.27
CA SER A 24 -6.25 9.35 -7.98
C SER A 24 -7.27 8.81 -6.95
N PRO A 25 -8.55 8.64 -7.33
CA PRO A 25 -9.52 7.93 -6.49
C PRO A 25 -8.91 6.63 -5.97
N SER A 26 -9.07 6.34 -4.69
CA SER A 26 -8.38 5.25 -4.02
C SER A 26 -9.26 4.68 -2.92
N ILE A 27 -9.08 3.40 -2.61
CA ILE A 27 -9.71 2.75 -1.44
C ILE A 27 -9.28 3.40 -0.12
N LEU A 28 -8.21 4.22 -0.15
CA LEU A 28 -7.70 5.01 0.95
C LEU A 28 -8.04 6.49 0.76
N SER A 29 -8.59 7.10 1.81
CA SER A 29 -8.87 8.54 1.82
C SER A 29 -7.81 9.32 2.59
N GLY A 30 -7.38 10.45 2.02
CA GLY A 30 -6.54 11.45 2.68
C GLY A 30 -5.03 11.20 2.82
N PRO A 31 -4.37 10.24 2.13
CA PRO A 31 -2.92 10.18 2.19
C PRO A 31 -2.29 11.47 1.61
N ILE A 32 -1.18 11.90 2.18
CA ILE A 32 -0.45 13.12 1.77
C ILE A 32 0.87 12.81 1.05
N GLY A 33 1.16 11.52 0.84
CA GLY A 33 2.33 11.10 0.10
C GLY A 33 2.61 9.61 0.23
N HIS A 34 3.54 9.16 -0.59
CA HIS A 34 4.04 7.79 -0.59
C HIS A 34 5.10 7.55 0.48
N VAL A 35 5.25 6.29 0.88
CA VAL A 35 6.28 5.80 1.80
C VAL A 35 7.10 4.70 1.13
N ASN A 36 8.41 4.73 1.34
CA ASN A 36 9.29 3.62 0.96
C ASN A 36 9.22 2.53 2.03
N LEU A 37 8.52 1.43 1.72
CA LEU A 37 8.26 0.33 2.66
C LEU A 37 9.54 -0.28 3.23
N SER A 38 10.61 -0.40 2.44
CA SER A 38 11.89 -0.97 2.91
C SER A 38 12.65 -0.04 3.87
N LYS A 39 12.22 1.22 4.04
CA LYS A 39 12.81 2.20 4.96
C LYS A 39 11.89 2.57 6.12
N ASP A 40 10.64 2.14 6.06
CA ASP A 40 9.66 2.40 7.11
C ASP A 40 9.71 1.28 8.15
N PRO A 41 9.85 1.60 9.46
CA PRO A 41 9.97 0.58 10.49
C PRO A 41 8.76 -0.35 10.59
N ASN A 42 7.57 0.08 10.15
CA ASN A 42 6.37 -0.75 10.20
C ASN A 42 6.32 -1.78 9.07
N PHE A 43 7.21 -1.69 8.08
CA PHE A 43 7.18 -2.50 6.86
C PHE A 43 8.56 -3.08 6.47
N VAL A 44 9.65 -2.70 7.11
CA VAL A 44 10.99 -3.28 6.86
C VAL A 44 10.95 -4.79 7.03
N ASN A 45 11.43 -5.59 6.06
CA ASN A 45 11.28 -7.06 5.98
C ASN A 45 9.85 -7.55 5.69
N TYR A 46 9.05 -6.77 4.94
CA TYR A 46 7.66 -7.15 4.60
C TYR A 46 7.56 -8.51 3.90
N GLU A 47 8.65 -8.98 3.28
CA GLU A 47 8.73 -10.27 2.60
C GLU A 47 8.32 -11.43 3.52
N TYR A 48 8.62 -11.33 4.82
CA TYR A 48 8.22 -12.35 5.78
C TYR A 48 6.70 -12.38 6.01
N ASP A 49 5.99 -11.24 6.07
CA ASP A 49 4.52 -11.27 6.16
C ASP A 49 3.89 -11.89 4.89
N LEU A 50 4.49 -11.62 3.72
CA LEU A 50 4.05 -12.22 2.45
C LEU A 50 4.27 -13.73 2.44
N MET A 51 5.43 -14.20 2.89
CA MET A 51 5.71 -15.64 3.02
C MET A 51 4.71 -16.31 3.97
N TYR A 52 4.43 -15.70 5.12
CA TYR A 52 3.42 -16.22 6.03
C TYR A 52 2.03 -16.26 5.43
N LEU A 53 1.61 -15.18 4.76
CA LEU A 53 0.30 -15.12 4.09
C LEU A 53 0.19 -16.25 3.06
N VAL A 54 1.20 -16.42 2.21
CA VAL A 54 1.23 -17.44 1.16
C VAL A 54 1.27 -18.85 1.72
N ALA A 55 2.06 -19.10 2.77
CA ALA A 55 2.11 -20.41 3.44
C ALA A 55 0.79 -20.74 4.14
N TYR A 56 0.21 -19.79 4.86
CA TYR A 56 -1.08 -19.95 5.56
C TYR A 56 -2.23 -20.25 4.59
N SER A 57 -2.20 -19.65 3.40
CA SER A 57 -3.16 -19.94 2.32
C SER A 57 -2.81 -21.16 1.47
N GLU A 58 -1.77 -21.93 1.83
CA GLU A 58 -1.30 -23.13 1.13
C GLU A 58 -0.91 -22.88 -0.35
N LYS A 59 -0.43 -21.68 -0.67
CA LYS A 59 -0.02 -21.26 -2.02
C LYS A 59 1.49 -21.19 -2.22
N ASN A 60 2.28 -21.74 -1.30
CA ASN A 60 3.74 -21.68 -1.30
C ASN A 60 4.42 -22.64 -2.31
N ASN A 61 3.64 -23.49 -3.00
CA ASN A 61 4.12 -24.38 -4.05
C ASN A 61 4.17 -23.73 -5.46
N GLN A 62 3.71 -22.48 -5.59
CA GLN A 62 3.69 -21.71 -6.83
C GLN A 62 4.31 -20.32 -6.61
N ALA A 63 4.62 -19.64 -7.72
CA ALA A 63 5.03 -18.24 -7.66
C ALA A 63 3.81 -17.37 -7.31
N ASN A 64 4.02 -16.34 -6.49
CA ASN A 64 2.99 -15.39 -6.08
C ASN A 64 3.49 -13.97 -6.35
N ASN A 65 2.70 -13.18 -7.07
CA ASN A 65 3.04 -11.84 -7.50
C ASN A 65 2.29 -10.82 -6.66
N PHE A 66 3.05 -9.92 -6.06
CA PHE A 66 2.56 -8.85 -5.22
C PHE A 66 2.89 -7.48 -5.79
N CYS A 67 2.00 -6.54 -5.53
CA CYS A 67 2.31 -5.11 -5.63
C CYS A 67 2.04 -4.47 -4.27
N LEU A 68 3.03 -3.77 -3.72
CA LEU A 68 2.92 -3.10 -2.42
C LEU A 68 3.15 -1.60 -2.59
N VAL A 69 2.19 -0.78 -2.16
CA VAL A 69 2.32 0.69 -2.19
C VAL A 69 2.05 1.26 -0.80
N GLY A 70 2.99 2.06 -0.29
CA GLY A 70 2.94 2.66 1.03
C GLY A 70 2.46 4.10 1.00
N TYR A 71 1.67 4.48 2.00
CA TYR A 71 1.09 5.81 2.15
C TYR A 71 1.33 6.36 3.55
N ARG A 72 1.41 7.68 3.66
CA ARG A 72 1.46 8.43 4.94
C ARG A 72 0.34 9.46 5.04
N TRP A 73 -0.12 9.73 6.26
CA TRP A 73 -1.09 10.75 6.60
C TRP A 73 -0.46 11.89 7.41
N GLU A 74 -1.17 13.01 7.55
CA GLU A 74 -0.73 14.18 8.33
C GLU A 74 -0.46 13.86 9.80
N ASP A 75 -1.18 12.90 10.37
CA ASP A 75 -1.01 12.46 11.76
C ASP A 75 0.22 11.53 11.95
N GLY A 76 1.01 11.31 10.90
CA GLY A 76 2.20 10.48 10.91
C GLY A 76 1.92 8.98 10.77
N LYS A 77 0.65 8.55 10.69
CA LYS A 77 0.34 7.14 10.45
C LYS A 77 0.75 6.73 9.04
N THR A 78 1.14 5.47 8.93
CA THR A 78 1.46 4.83 7.65
C THR A 78 0.62 3.59 7.44
N ARG A 79 0.28 3.31 6.18
CA ARG A 79 -0.41 2.09 5.74
C ARG A 79 0.11 1.69 4.38
N ALA A 80 0.15 0.41 4.11
CA ALA A 80 0.39 -0.13 2.78
C ALA A 80 -0.91 -0.70 2.20
N VAL A 81 -1.05 -0.63 0.88
CA VAL A 81 -1.94 -1.53 0.16
C VAL A 81 -1.11 -2.63 -0.46
N VAL A 82 -1.50 -3.88 -0.23
CA VAL A 82 -0.87 -5.06 -0.83
C VAL A 82 -1.86 -5.72 -1.78
N HIS A 83 -1.52 -5.79 -3.06
CA HIS A 83 -2.26 -6.53 -4.06
C HIS A 83 -1.61 -7.90 -4.26
N TRP A 84 -2.34 -8.97 -3.98
CA TRP A 84 -1.97 -10.33 -4.35
C TRP A 84 -2.71 -10.72 -5.63
N ARG A 85 -1.96 -10.85 -6.73
CA ARG A 85 -2.54 -11.00 -8.06
C ARG A 85 -3.22 -12.36 -8.27
N GLU A 86 -2.59 -13.45 -7.86
CA GLU A 86 -3.10 -14.81 -8.11
C GLU A 86 -4.42 -15.07 -7.38
N GLU A 87 -4.58 -14.52 -6.17
CA GLU A 87 -5.80 -14.69 -5.38
C GLU A 87 -6.81 -13.55 -5.60
N ASN A 88 -6.48 -12.54 -6.42
CA ASN A 88 -7.30 -11.35 -6.66
C ASN A 88 -7.73 -10.67 -5.34
N LEU A 89 -6.76 -10.44 -4.44
CA LEU A 89 -7.00 -9.83 -3.13
C LEU A 89 -6.24 -8.52 -2.97
N LEU A 90 -6.88 -7.51 -2.38
CA LEU A 90 -6.21 -6.31 -1.84
C LEU A 90 -6.26 -6.31 -0.31
N PHE A 91 -5.15 -6.00 0.34
CA PHE A 91 -5.07 -5.86 1.79
C PHE A 91 -4.78 -4.40 2.15
N ILE A 92 -5.54 -3.84 3.10
CA ILE A 92 -5.26 -2.50 3.67
C ILE A 92 -4.42 -2.70 4.93
N TRP A 93 -3.12 -2.79 4.75
CA TRP A 93 -2.17 -3.25 5.75
C TRP A 93 -1.65 -2.10 6.62
N PRO A 94 -1.91 -2.08 7.93
CA PRO A 94 -1.35 -1.07 8.83
C PRO A 94 0.15 -1.23 9.08
N GLY A 95 0.77 -2.32 8.61
CA GLY A 95 2.11 -2.70 9.03
C GLY A 95 2.10 -3.40 10.39
N ARG A 96 3.25 -3.43 11.03
CA ARG A 96 3.49 -4.06 12.33
C ARG A 96 4.26 -3.15 13.25
N ASP A 97 4.07 -3.31 14.55
CA ASP A 97 4.78 -2.51 15.56
C ASP A 97 6.24 -2.97 15.75
N ILE A 98 6.52 -4.25 15.47
CA ILE A 98 7.85 -4.86 15.65
C ILE A 98 8.23 -5.59 14.37
N ALA A 99 9.40 -5.27 13.83
CA ALA A 99 9.92 -5.95 12.66
C ALA A 99 10.51 -7.34 13.04
N PRO A 100 10.11 -8.43 12.35
CA PRO A 100 10.76 -9.72 12.42
C PRO A 100 12.17 -9.63 11.85
N GLU A 101 13.10 -10.24 12.58
CA GLU A 101 14.48 -10.44 12.13
C GLU A 101 14.58 -11.69 11.22
N GLU A 102 13.70 -12.67 11.42
CA GLU A 102 13.66 -13.94 10.71
C GLU A 102 12.23 -14.42 10.45
N TYR A 103 12.07 -15.22 9.40
CA TYR A 103 10.83 -15.94 9.12
C TYR A 103 10.63 -17.05 10.16
N GLY A 104 9.46 -17.13 10.79
CA GLY A 104 9.18 -18.11 11.86
C GLY A 104 8.83 -17.48 13.22
N LYS A 105 9.31 -16.27 13.51
CA LYS A 105 9.27 -15.69 14.87
C LYS A 105 8.05 -14.83 15.20
N TYR A 106 7.33 -14.32 14.20
CA TYR A 106 6.19 -13.40 14.41
C TYR A 106 5.08 -13.68 13.41
N SER A 107 3.85 -13.82 13.90
CA SER A 107 2.66 -14.00 13.06
C SER A 107 2.44 -12.78 12.14
N SER A 108 2.02 -13.06 10.91
CA SER A 108 1.85 -12.03 9.90
C SER A 108 0.68 -11.10 10.22
N SER A 109 0.98 -9.82 10.34
CA SER A 109 -0.03 -8.76 10.53
C SER A 109 -0.94 -8.60 9.30
N LEU A 110 -0.51 -9.10 8.14
CA LEU A 110 -1.35 -9.21 6.95
C LEU A 110 -2.50 -10.22 7.13
N LEU A 111 -2.33 -11.29 7.92
CA LEU A 111 -3.38 -12.31 8.11
C LEU A 111 -4.61 -11.79 8.85
N THR A 112 -4.41 -10.83 9.76
CA THR A 112 -5.49 -10.21 10.54
C THR A 112 -6.01 -8.92 9.91
N THR A 113 -5.40 -8.52 8.79
CA THR A 113 -5.75 -7.30 8.08
C THR A 113 -7.02 -7.49 7.25
N LYS A 114 -7.81 -6.42 7.12
CA LYS A 114 -8.94 -6.38 6.20
C LYS A 114 -8.46 -6.62 4.76
N SER A 115 -8.92 -7.72 4.18
CA SER A 115 -8.80 -7.99 2.75
C SER A 115 -10.05 -7.55 1.98
N ILE A 116 -9.89 -7.33 0.70
CA ILE A 116 -10.91 -7.02 -0.29
C ILE A 116 -10.76 -8.07 -1.38
N ASP A 117 -11.78 -8.91 -1.55
CA ASP A 117 -11.86 -9.83 -2.68
C ASP A 117 -12.31 -9.06 -3.91
N LEU A 118 -11.43 -8.96 -4.91
CA LEU A 118 -11.69 -8.16 -6.12
C LEU A 118 -12.82 -8.74 -6.98
N ASN A 119 -13.14 -10.02 -6.82
CA ASN A 119 -14.23 -10.67 -7.54
C ASN A 119 -15.59 -10.44 -6.88
N HIS A 120 -15.63 -10.22 -5.56
CA HIS A 120 -16.88 -10.23 -4.79
C HIS A 120 -17.17 -8.93 -4.02
N ASN A 121 -16.16 -8.11 -3.74
CA ASN A 121 -16.29 -6.91 -2.90
C ASN A 121 -16.18 -5.61 -3.70
N VAL A 122 -16.22 -5.66 -5.03
CA VAL A 122 -16.11 -4.50 -5.90
C VAL A 122 -17.42 -4.24 -6.62
N VAL A 123 -17.92 -3.00 -6.53
CA VAL A 123 -19.18 -2.57 -7.14
C VAL A 123 -18.97 -1.37 -8.06
N GLU A 124 -19.82 -1.22 -9.07
CA GLU A 124 -19.65 -0.15 -10.07
C GLU A 124 -20.12 1.21 -9.55
N ARG A 125 -21.16 1.21 -8.70
CA ARG A 125 -21.87 2.43 -8.31
C ARG A 125 -22.13 2.50 -6.81
N GLU A 126 -22.29 3.73 -6.33
CA GLU A 126 -22.51 4.03 -4.91
C GLU A 126 -23.80 3.41 -4.35
N ASP A 127 -24.86 3.31 -5.16
CA ASP A 127 -26.14 2.70 -4.77
C ASP A 127 -26.05 1.17 -4.56
N GLN A 128 -24.97 0.55 -5.03
CA GLN A 128 -24.70 -0.88 -4.84
C GLN A 128 -23.81 -1.16 -3.63
N MET A 129 -23.31 -0.11 -2.97
CA MET A 129 -22.42 -0.29 -1.83
C MET A 129 -23.16 -0.87 -0.62
N ALA A 130 -22.53 -1.86 0.00
CA ALA A 130 -22.92 -2.46 1.27
C ALA A 130 -21.73 -2.44 2.25
N MET A 131 -21.89 -3.07 3.40
CA MET A 131 -20.78 -3.27 4.32
C MET A 131 -19.64 -4.03 3.61
N SER A 132 -18.43 -3.46 3.63
CA SER A 132 -17.22 -4.06 3.05
C SER A 132 -17.18 -4.17 1.52
N THR A 133 -18.00 -3.43 0.78
CA THR A 133 -17.82 -3.24 -0.67
C THR A 133 -17.05 -1.95 -0.98
N TYR A 134 -16.36 -1.93 -2.12
CA TYR A 134 -15.57 -0.80 -2.60
C TYR A 134 -15.98 -0.45 -4.04
N LEU A 135 -15.91 0.84 -4.40
CA LEU A 135 -16.19 1.25 -5.77
C LEU A 135 -15.05 0.80 -6.69
N ARG A 136 -15.40 0.32 -7.88
CA ARG A 136 -14.44 -0.07 -8.92
C ARG A 136 -13.43 1.04 -9.21
N ARG A 137 -13.90 2.28 -9.37
CA ARG A 137 -13.03 3.43 -9.65
C ARG A 137 -11.94 3.64 -8.58
N ASP A 138 -12.25 3.36 -7.32
CA ASP A 138 -11.35 3.56 -6.20
C ASP A 138 -10.34 2.40 -6.12
N VAL A 139 -10.82 1.17 -6.35
CA VAL A 139 -9.97 -0.03 -6.45
C VAL A 139 -8.98 0.10 -7.60
N GLU A 140 -9.47 0.45 -8.79
CA GLU A 140 -8.64 0.61 -9.98
C GLU A 140 -7.62 1.73 -9.81
N GLY A 141 -8.01 2.87 -9.22
CA GLY A 141 -7.06 3.94 -8.95
C GLY A 141 -5.97 3.53 -7.94
N THR A 142 -6.30 2.71 -6.93
CA THR A 142 -5.27 2.12 -6.04
C THR A 142 -4.36 1.13 -6.78
N LEU A 143 -4.90 0.29 -7.67
CA LEU A 143 -4.11 -0.66 -8.47
C LEU A 143 -3.17 0.06 -9.45
N ASP A 144 -3.66 1.12 -10.10
CA ASP A 144 -2.88 1.98 -10.99
C ASP A 144 -1.74 2.67 -10.24
N ASP A 145 -2.04 3.21 -9.06
CA ASP A 145 -1.06 3.85 -8.19
C ASP A 145 0.03 2.86 -7.77
N CYS A 146 -0.37 1.66 -7.36
CA CYS A 146 0.56 0.59 -7.06
C CYS A 146 1.42 0.20 -8.28
N SER A 147 0.84 0.13 -9.48
CA SER A 147 1.61 -0.15 -10.70
C SER A 147 2.66 0.91 -11.02
N ARG A 148 2.43 2.17 -10.64
CA ARG A 148 3.34 3.30 -10.96
C ARG A 148 4.37 3.56 -9.86
N HIS A 149 3.97 3.41 -8.60
CA HIS A 149 4.75 3.86 -7.44
C HIS A 149 5.07 2.73 -6.46
N GLY A 150 4.40 1.59 -6.57
CA GLY A 150 4.55 0.45 -5.68
C GLY A 150 5.75 -0.45 -6.00
N THR A 151 6.21 -1.15 -4.96
CA THR A 151 7.16 -2.25 -5.08
C THR A 151 6.47 -3.45 -5.74
N GLN A 152 6.97 -3.87 -6.89
CA GLN A 152 6.59 -5.13 -7.52
C GLN A 152 7.46 -6.25 -6.94
N TYR A 153 6.83 -7.30 -6.40
CA TYR A 153 7.55 -8.38 -5.72
C TYR A 153 7.03 -9.74 -6.17
N GLU A 154 7.93 -10.59 -6.68
CA GLU A 154 7.65 -11.98 -6.97
C GLU A 154 8.17 -12.84 -5.82
N LEU A 155 7.27 -13.51 -5.10
CA LEU A 155 7.63 -14.55 -4.16
C LEU A 155 7.68 -15.89 -4.88
N LYS A 156 8.89 -16.42 -5.04
CA LYS A 156 9.11 -17.75 -5.62
C LYS A 156 8.55 -18.85 -4.70
N PRO A 157 8.20 -20.02 -5.24
CA PRO A 157 7.85 -21.19 -4.43
C PRO A 157 8.90 -21.45 -3.35
N PHE A 158 8.45 -21.83 -2.16
CA PHE A 158 9.33 -22.11 -1.03
C PHE A 158 8.73 -23.18 -0.12
N THR A 159 9.58 -23.78 0.70
CA THR A 159 9.17 -24.68 1.78
C THR A 159 9.25 -23.89 3.08
N PRO A 160 8.13 -23.72 3.80
CA PRO A 160 8.15 -23.12 5.14
C PRO A 160 9.08 -23.91 6.06
N PRO A 161 9.71 -23.26 7.07
CA PRO A 161 10.42 -23.99 8.10
C PRO A 161 9.44 -24.95 8.78
N PRO A 162 9.93 -26.11 9.27
CA PRO A 162 9.09 -26.99 10.06
C PRO A 162 8.49 -26.20 11.23
N GLU A 163 7.22 -26.46 11.57
CA GLU A 163 6.63 -25.96 12.81
C GLU A 163 7.48 -26.48 13.95
N ASN A 164 8.12 -25.59 14.72
CA ASN A 164 8.78 -26.00 15.95
C ASN A 164 7.66 -26.39 16.91
N SER A 165 7.60 -27.67 17.30
CA SER A 165 6.65 -28.21 18.27
C SER A 165 6.87 -27.70 19.71
N ASP A 166 7.69 -26.67 19.89
CA ASP A 166 8.14 -26.20 21.21
C ASP A 166 7.23 -25.10 21.79
N ASP A 167 6.08 -24.83 21.15
CA ASP A 167 4.99 -24.06 21.73
C ASP A 167 4.14 -24.94 22.67
N ASP A 168 4.79 -25.73 23.53
CA ASP A 168 4.21 -26.26 24.76
C ASP A 168 4.22 -25.11 25.79
N TRP A 169 3.15 -24.30 25.81
CA TRP A 169 2.85 -23.34 26.89
C TRP A 169 1.60 -23.75 27.66
#